data_AF-A0A927CVS7-F1
#
_entry.id   AF-A0A927CVS7-F1
#
_cell.length_a   1.000
_cell.length_b   1.000
_cell.length_c   1.000
_cell.angle_alpha   90.00
_cell.angle_beta   90.00
_cell.angle_gamma   90.00
#
_symmetry.space_group_name_H-M   'P 1'
#
loop_
_entity.id
_entity.type
_entity.pdbx_description
1 polymer ?
#
loop_
_entity_poly.entity_id
_entity_poly.type
_entity_poly.pdbx_seq_one_letter_code
_entity_poly.pdbx_strand_id
1 'polypeptide(L)'
;MKRIILHAVILSLLVVLGACSNVPSIGLIAAEVELTSDPHKVGYTEVELDNGKHEKISTTSLYYTFSIKNEGNRKIGKENAEEGLRVKIEPHEKLLTASEKVMGFNLFDESTYENHGVGKGYSYVNVLKPDESSDFIIYYDLGYEATFEDFPPAPTQQQLDLLITNALEATLIVTVGNEEIARFDLSKEAK
;
A
#
# COMPACT_ATOMS: atom_id res chain seq x y z
N MET A 1 -19.66 -21.72 -56.71
CA MET A 1 -20.00 -21.99 -55.30
C MET A 1 -18.78 -22.25 -54.41
N LYS A 2 -17.87 -23.20 -54.75
CA LYS A 2 -16.65 -23.48 -53.94
C LYS A 2 -15.71 -22.27 -53.68
N ARG A 3 -15.59 -21.34 -54.63
CA ARG A 3 -14.72 -20.14 -54.48
C ARG A 3 -15.28 -19.06 -53.54
N ILE A 4 -16.60 -18.98 -53.38
CA ILE A 4 -17.26 -17.98 -52.51
C ILE A 4 -17.17 -18.42 -51.04
N ILE A 5 -17.27 -19.74 -50.80
CA ILE A 5 -17.11 -20.34 -49.47
C ILE A 5 -15.68 -20.10 -48.93
N LEU A 6 -14.66 -20.17 -49.79
CA LEU A 6 -13.26 -19.95 -49.39
C LEU A 6 -12.98 -18.51 -48.93
N HIS A 7 -13.64 -17.51 -49.52
CA HIS A 7 -13.48 -16.10 -49.13
C HIS A 7 -14.23 -15.76 -47.84
N ALA A 8 -15.38 -16.41 -47.58
CA ALA A 8 -16.13 -16.24 -46.34
C ALA A 8 -15.36 -16.81 -45.13
N VAL A 9 -14.63 -17.92 -45.30
CA VAL A 9 -13.78 -18.50 -44.25
C VAL A 9 -12.59 -17.58 -43.94
N ILE A 10 -11.95 -16.99 -44.94
CA ILE A 10 -10.81 -16.07 -44.76
C ILE A 10 -11.25 -14.76 -44.08
N LEU A 11 -12.43 -14.23 -44.40
CA LEU A 11 -12.97 -13.03 -43.74
C LEU A 11 -13.40 -13.31 -42.29
N SER A 12 -13.85 -14.53 -41.98
CA SER A 12 -14.17 -14.94 -40.59
C SER A 12 -12.96 -15.12 -39.69
N LEU A 13 -11.77 -15.40 -40.25
CA LEU A 13 -10.52 -15.52 -39.49
C LEU A 13 -9.90 -14.17 -39.06
N LEU A 14 -10.29 -13.07 -39.69
CA LEU A 14 -9.78 -11.72 -39.37
C LEU A 14 -10.48 -11.03 -38.20
N VAL A 15 -11.59 -11.59 -37.69
CA VAL A 15 -12.39 -10.97 -36.62
C VAL A 15 -11.93 -11.39 -35.20
N VAL A 16 -10.98 -12.32 -35.08
CA VAL A 16 -10.57 -12.87 -33.76
C VAL A 16 -9.45 -12.07 -33.07
N LEU A 17 -8.88 -11.04 -33.71
CA LEU A 17 -7.80 -10.24 -33.11
C LEU A 17 -8.29 -9.07 -32.24
N GLY A 18 -9.60 -8.92 -32.05
CA GLY A 18 -10.22 -7.88 -31.22
C GLY A 18 -10.48 -8.28 -29.76
N ALA A 19 -9.90 -9.39 -29.27
CA ALA A 19 -9.91 -9.69 -27.85
C ALA A 19 -8.92 -8.76 -27.13
N CYS A 20 -9.25 -7.47 -27.03
CA CYS A 20 -8.68 -6.59 -26.03
C CYS A 20 -8.80 -7.31 -24.70
N SER A 21 -7.68 -7.66 -24.08
CA SER A 21 -7.67 -8.36 -22.80
C SER A 21 -8.53 -7.58 -21.81
N ASN A 22 -9.58 -8.22 -21.28
CA ASN A 22 -10.48 -7.65 -20.28
C ASN A 22 -9.82 -7.52 -18.89
N VAL A 23 -8.51 -7.74 -18.80
CA VAL A 23 -7.75 -7.69 -17.55
C VAL A 23 -7.44 -6.22 -17.24
N PRO A 24 -7.77 -5.72 -16.03
CA PRO A 24 -7.30 -4.42 -15.57
C PRO A 24 -5.77 -4.30 -15.75
N SER A 25 -5.31 -3.21 -16.38
CA SER A 25 -3.89 -2.94 -16.55
C SER A 25 -3.48 -1.86 -15.56
N ILE A 26 -2.63 -2.23 -14.61
CA ILE A 26 -2.09 -1.30 -13.61
C ILE A 26 -0.57 -1.32 -13.70
N GLY A 27 0.02 -0.12 -13.64
CA GLY A 27 1.46 0.08 -13.49
C GLY A 27 1.78 0.70 -12.12
N LEU A 28 2.87 0.24 -11.51
CA LEU A 28 3.50 0.91 -10.38
C LEU A 28 4.56 1.87 -10.93
N ILE A 29 4.38 3.17 -10.72
CA ILE A 29 5.32 4.22 -11.17
C ILE A 29 6.47 4.35 -10.17
N ALA A 30 6.12 4.40 -8.88
CA ALA A 30 7.07 4.61 -7.79
C ALA A 30 6.59 3.92 -6.51
N ALA A 31 7.56 3.46 -5.71
CA ALA A 31 7.37 2.99 -4.36
C ALA A 31 8.39 3.69 -3.46
N GLU A 32 7.90 4.54 -2.58
CA GLU A 32 8.73 5.31 -1.66
C GLU A 32 8.37 4.92 -0.23
N VAL A 33 9.39 4.91 0.63
CA VAL A 33 9.20 4.66 2.06
C VAL A 33 10.10 5.58 2.86
N GLU A 34 9.56 6.12 3.93
CA GLU A 34 10.28 6.99 4.87
C GLU A 34 9.87 6.70 6.31
N LEU A 35 10.70 7.15 7.24
CA LEU A 35 10.33 7.30 8.64
C LEU A 35 9.92 8.76 8.84
N THR A 36 8.74 9.00 9.39
CA THR A 36 8.25 10.36 9.60
C THR A 36 7.45 10.49 10.90
N SER A 37 7.53 11.66 11.50
CA SER A 37 6.67 12.10 12.61
C SER A 37 5.89 13.37 12.22
N ASP A 38 5.78 13.67 10.91
CA ASP A 38 5.10 14.87 10.42
C ASP A 38 3.58 14.80 10.72
N PRO A 39 3.03 15.70 11.56
CA PRO A 39 1.62 15.69 11.91
C PRO A 39 0.68 15.90 10.72
N HIS A 40 1.16 16.43 9.60
CA HIS A 40 0.37 16.56 8.38
C HIS A 40 0.20 15.24 7.63
N LYS A 41 1.07 14.25 7.89
CA LYS A 41 1.04 12.91 7.27
C LYS A 41 0.38 11.88 8.18
N VAL A 42 0.75 11.87 9.46
CA VAL A 42 0.35 10.81 10.42
C VAL A 42 -0.61 11.30 11.50
N GLY A 43 -0.98 12.58 11.47
CA GLY A 43 -1.81 13.19 12.49
C GLY A 43 -1.06 13.44 13.80
N TYR A 44 -1.80 13.80 14.85
CA TYR A 44 -1.24 14.02 16.18
C TYR A 44 -2.24 13.58 17.25
N THR A 45 -1.72 13.32 18.45
CA THR A 45 -2.49 13.13 19.68
C THR A 45 -2.23 14.31 20.61
N GLU A 46 -3.27 14.77 21.30
CA GLU A 46 -3.12 15.77 22.37
C GLU A 46 -2.94 15.05 23.71
N VAL A 47 -1.83 15.30 24.38
CA VAL A 47 -1.50 14.74 25.70
C VAL A 47 -1.47 15.85 26.74
N GLU A 48 -2.00 15.58 27.94
CA GLU A 48 -1.88 16.47 29.09
C GLU A 48 -0.62 16.12 29.87
N LEU A 49 0.21 17.12 30.15
CA LEU A 49 1.43 17.00 30.94
C LEU A 49 1.13 17.23 32.43
N ASP A 50 2.02 16.79 33.32
CA ASP A 50 1.90 16.94 34.79
C ASP A 50 1.66 18.38 35.28
N ASN A 51 2.00 19.39 34.46
CA ASN A 51 1.79 20.81 34.74
C ASN A 51 0.45 21.37 34.22
N GLY A 52 -0.45 20.51 33.74
CA GLY A 52 -1.77 20.86 33.18
C GLY A 52 -1.70 21.51 31.79
N LYS A 53 -0.55 21.48 31.11
CA LYS A 53 -0.44 21.92 29.71
C LYS A 53 -0.77 20.77 28.77
N HIS A 54 -1.36 21.10 27.63
CA HIS A 54 -1.54 20.16 26.53
C HIS A 54 -0.43 20.31 25.50
N GLU A 55 0.10 19.19 25.03
CA GLU A 55 1.08 19.11 23.95
C GLU A 55 0.55 18.24 22.81
N LYS A 56 0.84 18.63 21.57
CA LYS A 56 0.55 17.82 20.38
C LYS A 56 1.76 16.98 20.08
N ILE A 57 1.59 15.67 20.12
CA ILE A 57 2.62 14.69 19.82
C ILE A 57 2.25 13.88 18.60
N SER A 58 3.23 13.62 17.74
CA SER A 58 3.09 12.73 16.61
C SER A 58 3.85 11.45 16.89
N THR A 59 3.29 10.32 16.47
CA THR A 59 4.02 9.06 16.44
C THR A 59 5.05 9.10 15.32
N THR A 60 6.16 8.41 15.51
CA THR A 60 7.02 8.01 14.39
C THR A 60 6.32 6.88 13.65
N SER A 61 6.25 6.95 12.32
CA SER A 61 5.62 5.92 11.50
C SER A 61 6.50 5.51 10.33
N LEU A 62 6.42 4.25 9.95
CA LEU A 62 6.91 3.73 8.68
C LEU A 62 5.86 4.05 7.60
N TYR A 63 6.17 4.99 6.73
CA TYR A 63 5.21 5.62 5.82
C TYR A 63 5.54 5.26 4.37
N TYR A 64 4.62 4.56 3.71
CA TYR A 64 4.73 4.14 2.32
C TYR A 64 3.89 5.03 1.41
N THR A 65 4.46 5.40 0.26
CA THR A 65 3.74 6.03 -0.85
C THR A 65 3.93 5.21 -2.11
N PHE A 66 2.83 4.72 -2.69
CA PHE A 66 2.83 4.03 -3.97
C PHE A 66 2.11 4.87 -5.02
N SER A 67 2.84 5.33 -6.03
CA SER A 67 2.25 6.02 -7.17
C SER A 67 1.79 4.99 -8.19
N ILE A 68 0.48 4.78 -8.29
CA ILE A 68 -0.13 3.74 -9.12
C ILE A 68 -0.87 4.39 -10.29
N LYS A 69 -0.68 3.83 -11.49
CA LYS A 69 -1.34 4.28 -12.72
C LYS A 69 -2.27 3.21 -13.28
N ASN A 70 -3.44 3.63 -13.71
CA ASN A 70 -4.26 2.83 -14.61
C ASN A 70 -3.74 2.99 -16.04
N GLU A 71 -3.12 1.93 -16.56
CA GLU A 71 -2.60 1.89 -17.94
C GLU A 71 -3.63 1.34 -18.93
N GLY A 72 -4.80 0.95 -18.42
CA GLY A 72 -5.91 0.44 -19.20
C GLY A 72 -6.79 1.55 -19.78
N ASN A 73 -7.68 1.14 -20.67
CA ASN A 73 -8.66 2.02 -21.32
C ASN A 73 -10.02 2.06 -20.62
N ARG A 74 -10.14 1.47 -19.42
CA ARG A 74 -11.36 1.44 -18.60
C ARG A 74 -11.03 1.84 -17.17
N LYS A 75 -12.01 2.41 -16.46
CA LYS A 75 -11.87 2.69 -15.03
C LYS A 75 -11.69 1.41 -14.22
N ILE A 76 -10.94 1.49 -13.12
CA ILE A 76 -10.71 0.41 -12.17
C ILE A 76 -11.33 0.81 -10.83
N GLY A 77 -11.97 -0.15 -10.15
CA GLY A 77 -12.66 0.07 -8.88
C GLY A 77 -14.05 0.72 -9.01
N LYS A 78 -14.73 0.84 -7.87
CA LYS A 78 -16.03 1.52 -7.73
C LYS A 78 -15.97 2.50 -6.56
N GLU A 79 -16.87 3.49 -6.56
CA GLU A 79 -16.94 4.51 -5.49
C GLU A 79 -17.25 3.90 -4.11
N ASN A 80 -18.00 2.78 -4.09
CA ASN A 80 -18.28 2.09 -2.85
C ASN A 80 -17.00 1.48 -2.28
N ALA A 81 -16.88 1.49 -0.96
CA ALA A 81 -15.67 1.01 -0.32
C ALA A 81 -15.47 -0.49 -0.56
N GLU A 82 -16.51 -1.33 -0.56
CA GLU A 82 -16.36 -2.80 -0.66
C GLU A 82 -15.80 -3.29 -1.99
N GLU A 83 -16.05 -2.58 -3.09
CA GLU A 83 -15.60 -2.88 -4.45
C GLU A 83 -14.64 -1.81 -4.98
N GLY A 84 -14.10 -0.99 -4.08
CA GLY A 84 -13.08 0.00 -4.36
C GLY A 84 -11.71 -0.65 -4.61
N LEU A 85 -10.85 0.10 -5.29
CA LEU A 85 -9.44 -0.20 -5.43
C LEU A 85 -8.76 -0.13 -4.06
N ARG A 86 -7.95 -1.14 -3.74
CA ARG A 86 -7.21 -1.25 -2.48
C ARG A 86 -5.80 -1.76 -2.71
N VAL A 87 -4.93 -1.45 -1.76
CA VAL A 87 -3.56 -1.95 -1.70
C VAL A 87 -3.29 -2.60 -0.35
N LYS A 88 -2.42 -3.61 -0.34
CA LYS A 88 -1.84 -4.18 0.88
C LYS A 88 -0.37 -4.54 0.64
N ILE A 89 0.42 -4.51 1.70
CA ILE A 89 1.81 -4.96 1.68
C ILE A 89 1.86 -6.38 2.23
N GLU A 90 2.42 -7.30 1.45
CA GLU A 90 2.75 -8.66 1.87
C GLU A 90 4.27 -8.71 2.14
N PRO A 91 4.72 -8.73 3.41
CA PRO A 91 6.14 -8.68 3.73
C PRO A 91 6.83 -9.98 3.31
N HIS A 92 8.06 -9.88 2.81
CA HIS A 92 8.96 -11.02 2.66
C HIS A 92 9.64 -11.32 4.00
N GLU A 93 10.38 -12.43 4.07
CA GLU A 93 10.98 -12.94 5.31
C GLU A 93 11.85 -11.89 6.04
N LYS A 94 12.62 -11.08 5.30
CA LYS A 94 13.49 -10.06 5.92
C LYS A 94 12.69 -8.96 6.61
N LEU A 95 11.66 -8.44 5.95
CA LEU A 95 10.82 -7.39 6.53
C LEU A 95 9.97 -7.92 7.68
N LEU A 96 9.41 -9.14 7.53
CA LEU A 96 8.68 -9.82 8.61
C LEU A 96 9.57 -9.99 9.85
N THR A 97 10.78 -10.52 9.67
CA THR A 97 11.75 -10.71 10.76
C THR A 97 12.16 -9.38 11.40
N ALA A 98 12.38 -8.34 10.59
CA ALA A 98 12.70 -7.00 11.10
C ALA A 98 11.54 -6.44 11.94
N SER A 99 10.31 -6.58 11.46
CA SER A 99 9.11 -6.17 12.19
C SER A 99 9.00 -6.87 13.55
N GLU A 100 9.05 -8.20 13.58
CA GLU A 100 8.92 -8.97 14.81
C GLU A 100 10.05 -8.67 15.80
N LYS A 101 11.27 -8.48 15.30
CA LYS A 101 12.43 -8.15 16.14
C LYS A 101 12.34 -6.75 16.75
N VAL A 102 11.82 -5.78 16.01
CA VAL A 102 11.79 -4.38 16.42
C VAL A 102 10.57 -4.07 17.26
N MET A 103 9.39 -4.51 16.80
CA MET A 103 8.11 -4.19 17.41
C MET A 103 7.61 -5.28 18.37
N GLY A 104 8.18 -6.49 18.30
CA GLY A 104 7.68 -7.65 19.04
C GLY A 104 6.50 -8.34 18.37
N PHE A 105 6.07 -7.88 17.18
CA PHE A 105 4.97 -8.44 16.40
C PHE A 105 5.09 -8.07 14.91
N ASN A 106 4.23 -8.67 14.08
CA ASN A 106 4.15 -8.38 12.65
C ASN A 106 3.26 -7.15 12.39
N LEU A 107 3.85 -6.02 11.98
CA LEU A 107 3.17 -4.77 11.62
C LEU A 107 2.24 -4.91 10.41
N PHE A 108 2.46 -5.91 9.56
CA PHE A 108 1.72 -6.09 8.31
C PHE A 108 0.52 -7.02 8.45
N ASP A 109 0.29 -7.56 9.65
CA ASP A 109 -0.90 -8.34 9.99
C ASP A 109 -1.90 -7.43 10.73
N GLU A 110 -3.15 -7.38 10.28
CA GLU A 110 -4.15 -6.53 10.94
C GLU A 110 -4.58 -7.08 12.30
N SER A 111 -4.49 -8.39 12.49
CA SER A 111 -4.97 -9.07 13.69
C SER A 111 -4.03 -8.92 14.89
N THR A 112 -2.82 -8.42 14.68
CA THR A 112 -1.77 -8.30 15.70
C THR A 112 -1.78 -6.96 16.42
N TYR A 113 -2.64 -6.00 16.06
CA TYR A 113 -2.60 -4.65 16.63
C TYR A 113 -3.24 -4.53 18.01
N GLU A 114 -4.06 -5.51 18.41
CA GLU A 114 -4.73 -5.49 19.72
C GLU A 114 -3.70 -5.45 20.86
N ASN A 115 -3.83 -4.46 21.75
CA ASN A 115 -2.99 -4.26 22.96
C ASN A 115 -1.54 -3.81 22.71
N HIS A 116 -1.18 -3.36 21.50
CA HIS A 116 0.18 -2.88 21.22
C HIS A 116 0.36 -1.36 21.36
N GLY A 117 -0.73 -0.59 21.49
CA GLY A 117 -0.66 0.86 21.72
C GLY A 117 -0.17 1.68 20.52
N VAL A 118 -0.07 1.06 19.35
CA VAL A 118 0.26 1.70 18.07
C VAL A 118 -0.87 1.49 17.07
N GLY A 119 -0.99 2.39 16.10
CA GLY A 119 -1.98 2.35 15.04
C GLY A 119 -1.40 2.03 13.67
N LYS A 120 -2.30 2.09 12.69
CA LYS A 120 -1.97 2.07 11.27
C LYS A 120 -3.05 2.86 10.53
N GLY A 121 -2.73 3.28 9.32
CA GLY A 121 -3.71 3.93 8.47
C GLY A 121 -3.35 3.87 7.01
N TYR A 122 -4.27 4.38 6.20
CA TYR A 122 -4.16 4.39 4.76
C TYR A 122 -4.92 5.57 4.18
N SER A 123 -4.50 6.02 3.01
CA SER A 123 -5.20 7.03 2.21
C SER A 123 -5.05 6.70 0.75
N TYR A 124 -6.17 6.57 0.04
CA TYR A 124 -6.18 6.22 -1.38
C TYR A 124 -7.51 6.56 -2.03
N VAL A 125 -7.53 6.56 -3.37
CA VAL A 125 -8.75 6.66 -4.18
C VAL A 125 -9.37 5.28 -4.41
N ASN A 126 -10.70 5.22 -4.38
CA ASN A 126 -11.42 3.97 -4.67
C ASN A 126 -11.52 3.67 -6.17
N VAL A 127 -11.33 4.68 -7.02
CA VAL A 127 -11.49 4.59 -8.48
C VAL A 127 -10.30 5.26 -9.17
N LEU A 128 -9.73 4.57 -10.17
CA LEU A 128 -8.78 5.16 -11.12
C LEU A 128 -9.40 5.16 -12.53
N LYS A 129 -9.54 6.33 -13.14
CA LYS A 129 -9.94 6.47 -14.55
C LYS A 129 -8.82 6.02 -15.49
N PRO A 130 -9.12 5.76 -16.77
CA PRO A 130 -8.09 5.49 -17.77
C PRO A 130 -6.99 6.56 -17.74
N ASP A 131 -5.73 6.11 -17.80
CA ASP A 131 -4.52 6.96 -17.78
C ASP A 131 -4.31 7.80 -16.50
N GLU A 132 -5.18 7.69 -15.51
CA GLU A 132 -5.07 8.40 -14.23
C GLU A 132 -4.01 7.74 -13.35
N SER A 133 -3.24 8.57 -12.64
CA SER A 133 -2.29 8.15 -11.61
C SER A 133 -2.67 8.77 -10.27
N SER A 134 -2.51 8.03 -9.19
CA SER A 134 -2.78 8.50 -7.83
C SER A 134 -1.83 7.85 -6.84
N ASP A 135 -1.62 8.52 -5.72
CA ASP A 135 -0.80 8.02 -4.62
C ASP A 135 -1.66 7.21 -3.65
N PHE A 136 -1.15 6.04 -3.29
CA PHE A 136 -1.72 5.14 -2.31
C PHE A 136 -0.78 5.11 -1.11
N ILE A 137 -1.30 5.59 0.02
CA ILE A 137 -0.55 5.72 1.26
C ILE A 137 -0.94 4.58 2.19
N ILE A 138 0.08 3.98 2.81
CA ILE A 138 -0.07 3.07 3.96
C ILE A 138 0.97 3.49 4.99
N TYR A 139 0.57 3.64 6.25
CA TYR A 139 1.50 3.91 7.33
C TYR A 139 1.24 3.00 8.54
N TYR A 140 2.33 2.68 9.24
CA TYR A 140 2.33 1.87 10.45
C TYR A 140 3.02 2.66 11.56
N ASP A 141 2.33 2.88 12.66
CA ASP A 141 2.86 3.64 13.78
C ASP A 141 3.84 2.78 14.56
N LEU A 142 4.97 3.37 14.92
CA LEU A 142 6.07 2.71 15.61
C LEU A 142 6.18 3.15 17.07
N GLY A 143 5.44 4.19 17.49
CA GLY A 143 5.49 4.76 18.83
C GLY A 143 6.02 6.20 18.84
N TYR A 144 6.14 6.79 20.02
CA TYR A 144 6.44 8.21 20.21
C TYR A 144 7.89 8.43 20.67
N GLU A 145 8.53 9.51 20.23
CA GLU A 145 9.90 9.83 20.64
C GLU A 145 10.03 10.05 22.16
N ALA A 146 9.00 10.62 22.77
CA ALA A 146 8.91 10.79 24.21
C ALA A 146 8.12 9.63 24.85
N THR A 147 8.54 9.23 26.05
CA THR A 147 7.83 8.24 26.85
C THR A 147 6.64 8.89 27.54
N PHE A 148 5.45 8.36 27.29
CA PHE A 148 4.22 8.71 28.00
C PHE A 148 3.65 7.43 28.63
N GLU A 149 2.93 7.54 29.75
CA GLU A 149 2.42 6.36 30.49
C GLU A 149 1.52 5.47 29.61
N ASP A 150 0.73 6.08 28.72
CA ASP A 150 -0.25 5.39 27.88
C ASP A 150 0.26 5.07 26.46
N PHE A 151 1.46 5.51 26.08
CA PHE A 151 1.96 5.39 24.71
C PHE A 151 3.32 4.68 24.63
N PRO A 152 3.47 3.69 23.74
CA PRO A 152 4.75 3.00 23.57
C PRO A 152 5.81 3.96 23.01
N PRO A 153 7.05 3.89 23.52
CA PRO A 153 8.14 4.67 22.95
C PRO A 153 8.51 4.12 21.56
N ALA A 154 8.94 5.01 20.67
CA ALA A 154 9.48 4.63 19.38
C ALA A 154 10.74 3.73 19.56
N PRO A 155 11.01 2.80 18.63
CA PRO A 155 12.23 2.02 18.61
C PRO A 155 13.48 2.89 18.56
N THR A 156 14.62 2.32 18.98
CA THR A 156 15.92 2.99 18.83
C THR A 156 16.26 3.25 17.37
N GLN A 157 17.14 4.23 17.09
CA GLN A 157 17.57 4.51 15.72
C GLN A 157 18.10 3.27 14.98
N GLN A 158 18.85 2.40 15.65
CA GLN A 158 19.35 1.16 15.06
C GLN A 158 18.21 0.20 14.65
N GLN A 159 17.13 0.16 15.43
CA GLN A 159 15.95 -0.64 15.12
C GLN A 159 15.13 -0.01 13.98
N LEU A 160 15.00 1.32 13.98
CA LEU A 160 14.35 2.05 12.88
C LEU A 160 15.12 1.87 11.56
N ASP A 161 16.45 1.96 11.59
CA ASP A 161 17.33 1.71 10.45
C ASP A 161 17.15 0.28 9.90
N LEU A 162 16.97 -0.70 10.79
CA LEU A 162 16.68 -2.08 10.40
C LEU A 162 15.34 -2.20 9.68
N LEU A 163 14.29 -1.54 10.17
CA LEU A 163 12.98 -1.54 9.51
C LEU A 163 13.06 -0.87 8.13
N ILE A 164 13.54 0.37 8.06
CA ILE A 164 13.54 1.15 6.81
C ILE A 164 14.42 0.52 5.74
N THR A 165 15.57 -0.06 6.10
CA THR A 165 16.46 -0.75 5.15
C THR A 165 15.80 -1.98 4.52
N ASN A 166 14.90 -2.64 5.23
CA ASN A 166 14.19 -3.83 4.73
C ASN A 166 12.76 -3.49 4.27
N ALA A 167 12.34 -2.23 4.30
CA ALA A 167 10.93 -1.86 4.13
C ALA A 167 10.35 -2.22 2.76
N LEU A 168 11.18 -2.31 1.72
CA LEU A 168 10.80 -2.74 0.38
C LEU A 168 11.04 -4.24 0.13
N GLU A 169 11.47 -5.02 1.12
CA GLU A 169 11.51 -6.49 1.05
C GLU A 169 10.08 -7.04 1.22
N ALA A 170 9.24 -6.77 0.23
CA ALA A 170 7.81 -7.06 0.24
C ALA A 170 7.20 -7.11 -1.17
N THR A 171 5.94 -7.52 -1.24
CA THR A 171 5.11 -7.41 -2.43
C THR A 171 3.93 -6.49 -2.17
N LEU A 172 3.72 -5.52 -3.05
CA LEU A 172 2.50 -4.72 -3.09
C LEU A 172 1.43 -5.50 -3.85
N ILE A 173 0.32 -5.80 -3.19
CA ILE A 173 -0.84 -6.46 -3.80
C ILE A 173 -1.92 -5.41 -4.02
N VAL A 174 -2.42 -5.32 -5.25
CA VAL A 174 -3.50 -4.42 -5.65
C VAL A 174 -4.76 -5.24 -5.89
N THR A 175 -5.87 -4.82 -5.26
CA THR A 175 -7.14 -5.54 -5.28
C THR A 175 -8.31 -4.64 -5.67
N VAL A 176 -9.34 -5.22 -6.26
CA VAL A 176 -10.67 -4.60 -6.40
C VAL A 176 -11.67 -5.51 -5.72
N GLY A 177 -12.26 -5.02 -4.63
CA GLY A 177 -12.96 -5.88 -3.69
C GLY A 177 -12.06 -7.01 -3.18
N ASN A 178 -12.43 -8.26 -3.45
CA ASN A 178 -11.67 -9.44 -3.01
C ASN A 178 -10.78 -10.04 -4.11
N GLU A 179 -10.73 -9.44 -5.30
CA GLU A 179 -9.95 -9.94 -6.44
C GLU A 179 -8.60 -9.23 -6.52
N GLU A 180 -7.51 -10.01 -6.52
CA GLU A 180 -6.17 -9.51 -6.85
C GLU A 180 -6.09 -9.24 -8.36
N ILE A 181 -5.74 -8.00 -8.71
CA ILE A 181 -5.63 -7.55 -10.11
C ILE A 181 -4.20 -7.25 -10.52
N ALA A 182 -3.29 -7.01 -9.57
CA ALA A 182 -1.87 -6.83 -9.84
C ALA A 182 -1.02 -7.14 -8.59
N ARG A 183 0.23 -7.52 -8.83
CA ARG A 183 1.25 -7.71 -7.79
C ARG A 183 2.59 -7.14 -8.24
N PHE A 184 3.25 -6.40 -7.35
CA PHE A 184 4.54 -5.76 -7.62
C PHE A 184 5.55 -6.18 -6.57
N ASP A 185 6.66 -6.77 -6.99
CA ASP A 185 7.77 -7.16 -6.13
C ASP A 185 8.64 -5.93 -5.83
N LEU A 186 8.45 -5.33 -4.65
CA LEU A 186 9.09 -4.07 -4.27
C LEU A 186 10.60 -4.23 -4.09
N SER A 187 11.08 -5.44 -3.80
CA SER A 187 12.51 -5.72 -3.62
C SER A 187 13.32 -5.53 -4.90
N LYS A 188 12.65 -5.55 -6.05
CA LYS A 188 13.25 -5.34 -7.38
C LYS A 188 13.12 -3.90 -7.88
N GLU A 189 12.24 -3.13 -7.26
CA GLU A 189 12.00 -1.71 -7.59
C GLU A 189 12.87 -0.77 -6.76
N ALA A 190 13.50 -1.27 -5.70
CA ALA A 190 14.54 -0.56 -4.94
C ALA A 190 15.77 -0.31 -5.84
N LYS A 191 15.92 0.93 -6.33
CA LYS A 191 17.12 1.41 -7.02
C LYS A 191 18.08 2.10 -6.07
#